data_AF-A0A6V7JHH2-F1
#
_entry.id   AF-A0A6V7JHH2-F1
#
_cell.length_a   1.000
_cell.length_b   1.000
_cell.length_c   1.000
_cell.angle_alpha   90.00
_cell.angle_beta   90.00
_cell.angle_gamma   90.00
#
_symmetry.space_group_name_H-M   'P 1'
#
loop_
_entity.id
_entity.type
_entity.pdbx_description
1 polymer ?
#
loop_
_entity_poly.entity_id
_entity_poly.type
_entity_poly.pdbx_seq_one_letter_code
_entity_poly.pdbx_strand_id
1 'polypeptide(L)'
;MHIKTLRNLGATLDMTSGRVKNNKIAEELRIRGNKAFTLNEDPSTVAEFYTGSIAFALPASQQLSFGYANRSAVLFNAQNYKDCLLDIERSFVAGYPDNLKAKLYARKVRCLIALKKSKTEIQRALEETKRALIDMDSKAPGRVLVEKTLKDKDHLAPELIQGFPKKPKAFKPVIKDETCDISGATGVTIKYSKKYGRHIVATRDIEPGEIIATTEIYAKGRSQHKRYRECAQCAKRTMAGLPCDHCPNVVYCSFTCRDKAWAEYHETECPILGILYDLEIPTSTLLGIRVTLRALHEAGGVFGLRMMLKKLDSNS
;
A
#
# COMPACT_ATOMS: atom_id res chain seq x y z
N MET A 1 1.25 5.68 -24.98
CA MET A 1 0.64 6.95 -25.43
C MET A 1 1.29 8.22 -24.84
N HIS A 2 2.05 8.16 -23.73
CA HIS A 2 2.49 9.36 -22.99
C HIS A 2 3.92 9.90 -23.26
N ILE A 3 4.75 9.23 -24.08
CA ILE A 3 6.07 9.75 -24.47
C ILE A 3 5.95 10.89 -25.51
N LYS A 4 4.87 10.93 -26.31
CA LYS A 4 4.65 11.97 -27.32
C LYS A 4 4.38 13.35 -26.71
N THR A 5 3.66 13.41 -25.58
CA THR A 5 3.32 14.68 -24.91
C THR A 5 4.55 15.38 -24.32
N LEU A 6 5.52 14.61 -23.80
CA LEU A 6 6.78 15.14 -23.28
C LEU A 6 7.72 15.64 -24.40
N ARG A 7 7.73 14.96 -25.56
CA ARG A 7 8.49 15.43 -26.74
C ARG A 7 7.97 16.74 -27.32
N ASN A 8 6.65 16.96 -27.27
CA ASN A 8 6.03 18.21 -27.74
C ASN A 8 6.40 19.44 -26.89
N LEU A 9 6.98 19.25 -25.70
CA LEU A 9 7.46 20.32 -24.82
C LEU A 9 8.97 20.60 -24.98
N GLY A 10 9.63 20.06 -26.00
CA GLY A 10 11.04 20.33 -26.31
C GLY A 10 12.04 19.66 -25.35
N ALA A 11 11.57 18.82 -24.42
CA ALA A 11 12.44 18.07 -23.52
C ALA A 11 12.96 16.79 -24.22
N THR A 12 14.18 16.84 -24.75
CA THR A 12 14.97 15.63 -25.06
C THR A 12 15.58 15.10 -23.78
N LEU A 13 14.78 14.42 -22.96
CA LEU A 13 15.29 13.64 -21.85
C LEU A 13 15.65 12.24 -22.37
N ASP A 14 16.90 12.06 -22.82
CA ASP A 14 17.54 10.74 -22.94
C ASP A 14 17.92 10.17 -21.55
N MET A 15 17.16 10.55 -20.52
CA MET A 15 17.33 10.05 -19.17
C MET A 15 16.36 8.89 -18.96
N THR A 16 16.88 7.66 -19.03
CA THR A 16 16.13 6.46 -18.69
C THR A 16 16.50 6.02 -17.28
N SER A 17 15.51 5.87 -16.40
CA SER A 17 15.72 5.33 -15.06
C SER A 17 15.83 3.81 -15.09
N GLY A 18 16.76 3.25 -14.31
CA GLY A 18 16.83 1.81 -14.06
C GLY A 18 15.71 1.30 -13.15
N ARG A 19 14.90 2.19 -12.56
CA ARG A 19 13.79 1.88 -11.66
C ARG A 19 12.52 1.52 -12.42
N VAL A 20 12.65 0.51 -13.26
CA VAL A 20 11.57 -0.13 -14.02
C VAL A 20 11.38 -1.56 -13.53
N LYS A 21 10.23 -2.15 -13.82
CA LYS A 21 9.98 -3.56 -13.47
C LYS A 21 11.03 -4.45 -14.12
N ASN A 22 11.64 -5.32 -13.33
CA ASN A 22 12.76 -6.17 -13.69
C ASN A 22 12.76 -7.43 -12.81
N ASN A 23 12.58 -8.61 -13.43
CA ASN A 23 12.54 -9.88 -12.70
C ASN A 23 13.87 -10.24 -12.01
N LYS A 24 15.02 -9.79 -12.54
CA LYS A 24 16.32 -10.01 -11.88
C LYS A 24 16.38 -9.27 -10.55
N ILE A 25 16.01 -7.99 -10.54
CA ILE A 25 15.94 -7.18 -9.30
C ILE A 25 14.88 -7.76 -8.35
N ALA A 26 13.74 -8.20 -8.89
CA ALA A 26 12.70 -8.84 -8.09
C ALA A 26 13.23 -10.09 -7.36
N GLU A 27 14.02 -10.91 -8.04
CA GLU A 27 14.63 -12.11 -7.47
C GLU A 27 15.69 -11.78 -6.42
N GLU A 28 16.57 -10.81 -6.69
CA GLU A 28 17.57 -10.35 -5.72
C GLU A 28 16.93 -9.84 -4.42
N LEU A 29 15.85 -9.06 -4.51
CA LEU A 29 15.10 -8.58 -3.36
C LEU A 29 14.41 -9.72 -2.61
N ARG A 30 13.90 -10.73 -3.33
CA ARG A 30 13.30 -11.92 -2.73
C ARG A 30 14.33 -12.73 -1.96
N ILE A 31 15.53 -12.90 -2.50
CA ILE A 31 16.64 -13.60 -1.83
C ILE A 31 17.03 -12.86 -0.54
N ARG A 32 17.12 -11.53 -0.57
CA ARG A 32 17.34 -10.72 0.66
C ARG A 32 16.22 -10.93 1.67
N GLY A 33 14.97 -10.93 1.22
CA GLY A 33 13.81 -11.24 2.06
C GLY A 33 13.88 -12.63 2.69
N ASN A 34 14.29 -13.66 1.92
CA ASN A 34 14.46 -15.02 2.44
C ASN A 34 15.53 -15.07 3.53
N LYS A 35 16.68 -14.40 3.32
CA LYS A 35 17.75 -14.30 4.32
C LYS A 35 17.25 -13.64 5.60
N ALA A 36 16.61 -12.47 5.49
CA ALA A 36 16.07 -11.75 6.64
C ALA A 36 14.99 -12.56 7.39
N PHE A 37 14.15 -13.29 6.65
CA PHE A 37 13.14 -14.19 7.22
C PHE A 37 13.78 -15.33 8.02
N THR A 38 14.82 -15.98 7.50
CA THR A 38 15.55 -17.05 8.21
C THR A 38 16.27 -16.54 9.45
N LEU A 39 16.76 -15.28 9.42
CA LEU A 39 17.39 -14.63 10.57
C LEU A 39 16.40 -14.10 11.61
N ASN A 40 15.09 -14.29 11.42
CA ASN A 40 14.02 -13.77 12.29
C ASN A 40 14.14 -12.25 12.52
N GLU A 41 14.52 -11.49 11.49
CA GLU A 41 14.50 -10.03 11.54
C GLU A 41 13.08 -9.47 11.73
N ASP A 42 12.98 -8.17 12.03
CA ASP A 42 11.70 -7.48 12.21
C ASP A 42 10.73 -7.77 11.04
N PRO A 43 9.49 -8.24 11.31
CA PRO A 43 8.54 -8.60 10.26
C PRO A 43 8.26 -7.49 9.25
N SER A 44 8.32 -6.22 9.66
CA SER A 44 8.10 -5.10 8.73
C SER A 44 9.26 -4.95 7.74
N THR A 45 10.49 -5.17 8.19
CA THR A 45 11.68 -5.19 7.33
C THR A 45 11.65 -6.37 6.35
N VAL A 46 11.29 -7.57 6.82
CA VAL A 46 11.16 -8.73 5.93
C VAL A 46 10.05 -8.50 4.89
N ALA A 47 8.90 -7.98 5.31
CA ALA A 47 7.79 -7.65 4.42
C ALA A 47 8.16 -6.56 3.41
N GLU A 48 9.06 -5.64 3.76
CA GLU A 48 9.58 -4.62 2.85
C GLU A 48 10.37 -5.23 1.69
N PHE A 49 11.27 -6.18 1.97
CA PHE A 49 12.03 -6.87 0.91
C PHE A 49 11.12 -7.60 -0.07
N TYR A 50 10.14 -8.35 0.44
CA TYR A 50 9.18 -9.03 -0.45
C TYR A 50 8.27 -8.05 -1.17
N THR A 51 7.88 -6.94 -0.55
CA THR A 51 7.09 -5.89 -1.24
C THR A 51 7.90 -5.25 -2.36
N GLY A 52 9.19 -5.00 -2.16
CA GLY A 52 10.11 -4.57 -3.22
C GLY A 52 10.21 -5.61 -4.33
N SER A 53 10.36 -6.89 -3.99
CA SER A 53 10.36 -7.99 -4.97
C SER A 53 9.10 -7.98 -5.84
N ILE A 54 7.91 -7.91 -5.22
CA ILE A 54 6.62 -7.84 -5.91
C ILE A 54 6.52 -6.57 -6.78
N ALA A 55 7.03 -5.42 -6.30
CA ALA A 55 6.99 -4.16 -7.04
C ALA A 55 7.84 -4.20 -8.31
N PHE A 56 9.02 -4.80 -8.25
CA PHE A 56 9.91 -4.99 -9.40
C PHE A 56 9.49 -6.13 -10.32
N ALA A 57 8.74 -7.13 -9.84
CA ALA A 57 8.35 -8.25 -10.70
C ALA A 57 7.50 -7.79 -11.89
N LEU A 58 7.76 -8.40 -13.05
CA LEU A 58 6.93 -8.25 -14.24
C LEU A 58 5.55 -8.91 -14.01
N PRO A 59 4.48 -8.39 -14.63
CA PRO A 59 3.17 -9.03 -14.58
C PRO A 59 3.24 -10.49 -15.03
N ALA A 60 2.47 -11.37 -14.38
CA ALA A 60 2.42 -12.81 -14.66
C ALA A 60 3.76 -13.56 -14.61
N SER A 61 4.80 -13.00 -13.96
CA SER A 61 6.07 -13.71 -13.79
C SER A 61 6.07 -14.66 -12.59
N GLN A 62 6.92 -15.67 -12.64
CA GLN A 62 7.15 -16.54 -11.47
C GLN A 62 7.64 -15.73 -10.27
N GLN A 63 8.49 -14.71 -10.47
CA GLN A 63 8.97 -13.83 -9.41
C GLN A 63 7.82 -13.11 -8.69
N LEU A 64 6.80 -12.68 -9.43
CA LEU A 64 5.60 -12.08 -8.85
C LEU A 64 4.87 -13.08 -7.95
N SER A 65 4.62 -14.30 -8.46
CA SER A 65 3.96 -15.36 -7.70
C SER A 65 4.75 -15.74 -6.44
N PHE A 66 6.08 -15.81 -6.53
CA PHE A 66 6.98 -16.15 -5.43
C PHE A 66 7.06 -15.05 -4.39
N GLY A 67 7.10 -13.78 -4.81
CA GLY A 67 7.07 -12.62 -3.92
C GLY A 67 5.82 -12.63 -3.03
N TYR A 68 4.63 -12.84 -3.60
CA TYR A 68 3.38 -12.97 -2.84
C TYR A 68 3.36 -14.20 -1.92
N ALA A 69 3.84 -15.36 -2.40
CA ALA A 69 3.93 -16.59 -1.61
C ALA A 69 4.86 -16.44 -0.38
N ASN A 70 5.97 -15.72 -0.55
CA ASN A 70 6.92 -15.46 0.53
C ASN A 70 6.38 -14.38 1.49
N ARG A 71 5.80 -13.29 0.99
CA ARG A 71 5.23 -12.24 1.84
C ARG A 71 4.06 -12.75 2.69
N SER A 72 3.22 -13.64 2.15
CA SER A 72 2.15 -14.27 2.94
C SER A 72 2.68 -15.11 4.12
N ALA A 73 3.91 -15.63 4.07
CA ALA A 73 4.53 -16.29 5.22
C ALA A 73 4.80 -15.30 6.36
N VAL A 74 5.33 -14.11 6.03
CA VAL A 74 5.58 -13.04 7.00
C VAL A 74 4.28 -12.53 7.59
N LEU A 75 3.27 -12.29 6.74
CA LEU A 75 1.94 -11.83 7.17
C LEU A 75 1.26 -12.84 8.09
N PHE A 76 1.42 -14.14 7.82
CA PHE A 76 0.94 -15.20 8.69
C PHE A 76 1.61 -15.16 10.06
N ASN A 77 2.95 -15.10 10.11
CA ASN A 77 3.70 -15.01 11.36
C ASN A 77 3.36 -13.74 12.16
N ALA A 78 3.08 -12.64 11.47
CA ALA A 78 2.63 -11.38 12.07
C ALA A 78 1.12 -11.34 12.41
N GLN A 79 0.42 -12.48 12.30
CA GLN A 79 -1.03 -12.63 12.56
C GLN A 79 -1.92 -11.72 11.70
N ASN A 80 -1.41 -11.21 10.59
CA ASN A 80 -2.17 -10.42 9.63
C ASN A 80 -2.88 -11.35 8.62
N TYR A 81 -3.82 -12.15 9.12
CA TYR A 81 -4.44 -13.24 8.37
C TYR A 81 -5.24 -12.79 7.16
N LYS A 82 -5.87 -11.59 7.21
CA LYS A 82 -6.63 -11.05 6.07
C LYS A 82 -5.72 -10.74 4.88
N ASP A 83 -4.63 -10.02 5.11
CA ASP A 83 -3.67 -9.70 4.06
C ASP A 83 -2.90 -10.95 3.60
N CYS A 84 -2.63 -11.89 4.51
CA CYS A 84 -2.06 -13.20 4.17
C CYS A 84 -2.92 -13.95 3.15
N LEU A 85 -4.24 -14.06 3.38
CA LEU A 85 -5.16 -14.68 2.43
C LEU A 85 -5.16 -13.97 1.07
N LEU A 86 -5.15 -12.64 1.06
CA LEU A 86 -5.08 -11.87 -0.19
C LEU A 86 -3.80 -12.17 -0.98
N ASP A 87 -2.66 -12.25 -0.31
CA ASP A 87 -1.39 -12.56 -0.98
C ASP A 87 -1.33 -14.02 -1.46
N ILE A 88 -1.95 -14.97 -0.76
CA ILE A 88 -2.08 -16.36 -1.25
C ILE A 88 -2.85 -16.38 -2.59
N GLU A 89 -4.01 -15.72 -2.64
CA GLU A 89 -4.82 -15.67 -3.87
C GLU A 89 -4.08 -14.95 -5.01
N ARG A 90 -3.40 -13.83 -4.72
CA ARG A 90 -2.57 -13.12 -5.73
C ARG A 90 -1.42 -13.98 -6.25
N SER A 91 -0.81 -14.79 -5.37
CA SER A 91 0.23 -15.73 -5.77
C SER A 91 -0.31 -16.75 -6.77
N PHE A 92 -1.50 -17.31 -6.52
CA PHE A 92 -2.15 -18.24 -7.44
C PHE A 92 -2.50 -17.59 -8.78
N VAL A 93 -3.08 -16.39 -8.76
CA VAL A 93 -3.40 -15.63 -9.99
C VAL A 93 -2.13 -15.33 -10.81
N ALA A 94 -1.00 -15.09 -10.16
CA ALA A 94 0.28 -14.87 -10.81
C ALA A 94 0.96 -16.15 -11.34
N GLY A 95 0.31 -17.32 -11.28
CA GLY A 95 0.83 -18.57 -11.81
C GLY A 95 1.77 -19.33 -10.86
N TYR A 96 1.47 -19.35 -9.56
CA TYR A 96 2.25 -20.14 -8.61
C TYR A 96 2.27 -21.64 -8.99
N PRO A 97 3.45 -22.31 -9.03
CA PRO A 97 3.56 -23.70 -9.45
C PRO A 97 2.72 -24.67 -8.61
N ASP A 98 2.01 -25.58 -9.26
CA ASP A 98 1.05 -26.51 -8.62
C ASP A 98 1.70 -27.37 -7.54
N ASN A 99 2.88 -27.93 -7.83
CA ASN A 99 3.68 -28.75 -6.91
C ASN A 99 4.14 -28.00 -5.64
N LEU A 100 4.01 -26.66 -5.61
CA LEU A 100 4.35 -25.84 -4.45
C LEU A 100 3.11 -25.32 -3.69
N LYS A 101 1.89 -25.49 -4.23
CA LYS A 101 0.67 -24.88 -3.67
C LYS A 101 0.28 -25.45 -2.31
N ALA A 102 0.66 -26.69 -1.99
CA ALA A 102 0.30 -27.35 -0.74
C ALA A 102 0.59 -26.51 0.51
N LYS A 103 1.75 -25.83 0.55
CA LYS A 103 2.13 -24.98 1.69
C LYS A 103 1.27 -23.71 1.80
N LEU A 104 0.83 -23.16 0.67
CA LEU A 104 -0.05 -21.98 0.64
C LEU A 104 -1.46 -22.37 1.07
N TYR A 105 -1.98 -23.51 0.63
CA TYR A 105 -3.27 -24.03 1.11
C TYR A 105 -3.24 -24.36 2.61
N ALA A 106 -2.18 -24.99 3.10
CA ALA A 106 -2.01 -25.24 4.52
C ALA A 106 -1.97 -23.95 5.35
N ARG A 107 -1.38 -22.86 4.82
CA ARG A 107 -1.43 -21.53 5.43
C ARG A 107 -2.84 -20.92 5.36
N LYS A 108 -3.54 -21.07 4.23
CA LYS A 108 -4.92 -20.62 4.01
C LYS A 108 -5.87 -21.23 5.04
N VAL A 109 -5.81 -22.54 5.26
CA VAL A 109 -6.60 -23.24 6.30
C VAL A 109 -6.42 -22.58 7.66
N ARG A 110 -5.17 -22.37 8.09
CA ARG A 110 -4.87 -21.75 9.40
C ARG A 110 -5.38 -20.32 9.50
N CYS A 111 -5.23 -19.52 8.44
CA CYS A 111 -5.81 -18.17 8.40
C CYS A 111 -7.34 -18.20 8.54
N LEU A 112 -8.02 -19.11 7.85
CA LEU A 112 -9.48 -19.23 7.90
C LEU A 112 -9.96 -19.61 9.31
N ILE A 113 -9.26 -20.55 9.97
CA ILE A 113 -9.54 -20.96 11.36
C ILE A 113 -9.33 -19.78 12.31
N ALA A 114 -8.18 -19.09 12.23
CA ALA A 114 -7.87 -17.94 13.09
C ALA A 114 -8.86 -16.77 12.90
N LEU A 115 -9.42 -16.61 11.69
CA LEU A 115 -10.45 -15.63 11.37
C LEU A 115 -11.88 -16.10 11.68
N LYS A 116 -12.07 -17.29 12.27
CA LYS A 116 -13.37 -17.89 12.57
C LYS A 116 -14.32 -17.92 11.36
N LYS A 117 -13.77 -18.28 10.20
CA LYS A 117 -14.53 -18.44 8.96
C LYS A 117 -15.43 -19.67 9.02
N SER A 118 -16.34 -19.78 8.05
CA SER A 118 -17.32 -20.86 8.04
C SER A 118 -16.63 -22.23 7.94
N LYS A 119 -17.24 -23.26 8.55
CA LYS A 119 -16.75 -24.65 8.47
C LYS A 119 -16.62 -25.11 7.02
N THR A 120 -17.48 -24.64 6.13
CA THR A 120 -17.48 -24.96 4.69
C THR A 120 -16.25 -24.38 3.98
N GLU A 121 -15.90 -23.12 4.25
CA GLU A 121 -14.66 -22.50 3.71
C GLU A 121 -13.41 -23.25 4.18
N ILE A 122 -13.36 -23.60 5.47
CA ILE A 122 -12.23 -24.35 6.06
C ILE A 122 -12.12 -25.74 5.42
N GLN A 123 -13.24 -26.45 5.28
CA GLN A 123 -13.25 -27.78 4.68
C GLN A 123 -12.82 -27.74 3.20
N ARG A 124 -13.24 -26.73 2.44
CA ARG A 124 -12.78 -26.55 1.05
C ARG A 124 -11.25 -26.38 1.00
N ALA A 125 -10.70 -25.50 1.83
CA ALA A 125 -9.25 -25.28 1.86
C ALA A 125 -8.48 -26.53 2.33
N LEU A 126 -9.06 -27.36 3.19
CA LEU A 126 -8.49 -28.66 3.59
C LEU A 126 -8.45 -29.64 2.40
N GLU A 127 -9.52 -29.73 1.61
CA GLU A 127 -9.53 -30.58 0.42
C GLU A 127 -8.55 -30.09 -0.65
N GLU A 128 -8.44 -28.76 -0.86
CA GLU A 128 -7.40 -28.17 -1.71
C GLU A 128 -5.99 -28.53 -1.22
N THR A 129 -5.78 -28.50 0.10
CA THR A 129 -4.50 -28.89 0.74
C THR A 129 -4.19 -30.36 0.48
N LYS A 130 -5.15 -31.27 0.66
CA LYS A 130 -4.98 -32.71 0.43
C LYS A 130 -4.62 -33.01 -1.03
N ARG A 131 -5.31 -32.38 -1.98
CA ARG A 131 -5.04 -32.55 -3.42
C ARG A 131 -3.63 -32.09 -3.75
N ALA A 132 -3.25 -30.89 -3.33
CA ALA A 132 -1.94 -30.33 -3.62
C ALA A 132 -0.78 -31.09 -2.93
N LEU A 133 -1.05 -31.83 -1.84
CA LEU A 133 -0.04 -32.64 -1.16
C LEU A 133 0.43 -33.83 -2.01
N ILE A 134 -0.40 -34.31 -2.96
CA ILE A 134 -0.06 -35.42 -3.86
C ILE A 134 1.17 -35.06 -4.72
N ASP A 135 1.18 -33.84 -5.26
CA ASP A 135 2.23 -33.34 -6.14
C ASP A 135 3.42 -32.72 -5.38
N MET A 136 3.31 -32.61 -4.06
CA MET A 136 4.37 -32.04 -3.22
C MET A 136 5.48 -33.06 -3.01
N ASP A 137 6.72 -32.66 -3.27
CA ASP A 137 7.90 -33.48 -2.99
C ASP A 137 7.97 -33.91 -1.51
N SER A 138 8.39 -35.14 -1.25
CA SER A 138 8.42 -35.73 0.09
C SER A 138 9.43 -35.07 1.03
N LYS A 139 10.47 -34.45 0.47
CA LYS A 139 11.52 -33.69 1.17
C LYS A 139 11.32 -32.18 1.05
N ALA A 140 10.23 -31.72 0.45
CA ALA A 140 9.95 -30.30 0.28
C ALA A 140 9.91 -29.56 1.63
N PRO A 141 10.58 -28.39 1.74
CA PRO A 141 10.46 -27.53 2.91
C PRO A 141 8.98 -27.18 3.20
N GLY A 142 8.57 -27.38 4.44
CA GLY A 142 7.20 -27.12 4.88
C GLY A 142 6.22 -28.27 4.72
N ARG A 143 6.62 -29.46 4.22
CA ARG A 143 5.75 -30.65 4.15
C ARG A 143 5.19 -31.03 5.52
N VAL A 144 6.04 -31.01 6.56
CA VAL A 144 5.62 -31.25 7.95
C VAL A 144 4.50 -30.30 8.38
N LEU A 145 4.57 -29.03 7.98
CA LEU A 145 3.52 -28.06 8.27
C LEU A 145 2.21 -28.45 7.57
N VAL A 146 2.26 -28.90 6.31
CA VAL A 146 1.09 -29.34 5.56
C VAL A 146 0.44 -30.56 6.21
N GLU A 147 1.23 -31.59 6.52
CA GLU A 147 0.73 -32.83 7.14
C GLU A 147 0.12 -32.56 8.51
N LYS A 148 0.74 -31.68 9.32
CA LYS A 148 0.17 -31.25 10.60
C LYS A 148 -1.19 -30.56 10.43
N THR A 149 -1.37 -29.72 9.41
CA THR A 149 -2.68 -29.08 9.12
C THR A 149 -3.79 -30.09 8.87
N LEU A 150 -3.45 -31.19 8.20
CA LEU A 150 -4.43 -32.19 7.79
C LEU A 150 -4.79 -33.13 8.94
N LYS A 151 -3.84 -33.42 9.84
CA LYS A 151 -4.03 -34.34 10.98
C LYS A 151 -4.73 -33.68 12.16
N ASP A 152 -4.29 -32.48 12.53
CA ASP A 152 -4.83 -31.75 13.68
C ASP A 152 -5.17 -30.32 13.24
N LYS A 153 -6.47 -30.12 13.02
CA LYS A 153 -7.04 -28.87 12.52
C LYS A 153 -6.94 -27.76 13.58
N ASP A 154 -6.87 -28.14 14.86
CA ASP A 154 -6.93 -27.23 16.00
C ASP A 154 -5.53 -26.94 16.59
N HIS A 155 -4.52 -27.78 16.33
CA HIS A 155 -3.13 -27.69 16.85
C HIS A 155 -2.41 -26.33 16.70
N LEU A 156 -2.87 -25.51 15.76
CA LEU A 156 -2.25 -24.23 15.41
C LEU A 156 -3.30 -23.15 15.18
N ALA A 157 -4.54 -23.36 15.62
CA ALA A 157 -5.33 -22.20 16.03
C ALA A 157 -4.47 -21.53 17.11
N PRO A 158 -4.00 -20.29 16.93
CA PRO A 158 -3.37 -19.61 18.03
C PRO A 158 -4.33 -19.74 19.21
N GLU A 159 -3.90 -20.32 20.33
CA GLU A 159 -4.56 -20.05 21.59
C GLU A 159 -4.73 -18.54 21.58
N LEU A 160 -5.99 -18.09 21.59
CA LEU A 160 -6.26 -16.68 21.71
C LEU A 160 -5.53 -16.26 22.97
N ILE A 161 -4.37 -15.61 22.84
CA ILE A 161 -3.80 -14.85 23.93
C ILE A 161 -4.95 -13.92 24.29
N GLN A 162 -5.61 -14.23 25.41
CA GLN A 162 -6.61 -13.37 25.99
C GLN A 162 -5.90 -12.04 26.19
N GLY A 163 -6.27 -11.05 25.38
CA GLY A 163 -5.65 -9.73 25.46
C GLY A 163 -4.55 -9.49 24.44
N PHE A 164 -4.86 -9.57 23.14
CA PHE A 164 -4.44 -8.41 22.35
C PHE A 164 -5.22 -7.21 22.90
N PRO A 165 -4.57 -6.10 23.28
CA PRO A 165 -5.32 -4.88 23.55
C PRO A 165 -6.20 -4.67 22.33
N LYS A 166 -7.52 -4.58 22.54
CA LYS A 166 -8.45 -4.19 21.47
C LYS A 166 -7.78 -3.03 20.79
N LYS A 167 -7.48 -3.14 19.47
CA LYS A 167 -6.97 -2.00 18.70
C LYS A 167 -7.78 -0.81 19.18
N PRO A 168 -7.14 0.24 19.74
CA PRO A 168 -7.88 1.35 20.33
C PRO A 168 -8.98 1.69 19.34
N LYS A 169 -10.23 1.69 19.82
CA LYS A 169 -11.41 1.92 18.96
C LYS A 169 -11.02 3.07 18.06
N ALA A 170 -10.97 2.83 16.74
CA ALA A 170 -10.52 3.84 15.80
C ALA A 170 -11.32 5.09 16.10
N PHE A 171 -10.64 6.11 16.62
CA PHE A 171 -11.29 7.36 16.98
C PHE A 171 -11.82 7.92 15.67
N LYS A 172 -13.14 7.87 15.51
CA LYS A 172 -13.79 8.51 14.38
C LYS A 172 -13.91 9.96 14.77
N PRO A 173 -13.18 10.85 14.10
CA PRO A 173 -13.31 12.23 14.46
C PRO A 173 -14.73 12.70 14.12
N VAL A 174 -15.44 13.25 15.10
CA VAL A 174 -16.78 13.82 14.93
C VAL A 174 -16.67 15.32 15.08
N ILE A 175 -17.03 16.03 14.03
CA ILE A 175 -17.18 17.47 14.02
C ILE A 175 -18.58 17.75 14.59
N LYS A 176 -18.66 18.56 15.64
CA LYS A 176 -19.95 18.82 16.34
C LYS A 176 -20.92 19.65 15.49
N ASP A 177 -20.40 20.48 14.59
CA ASP A 177 -21.18 21.43 13.79
C ASP A 177 -20.40 21.82 12.51
N GLU A 178 -21.02 21.69 11.33
CA GLU A 178 -20.40 21.95 10.02
C GLU A 178 -20.63 23.39 9.50
N THR A 179 -21.23 24.28 10.28
CA THR A 179 -21.53 25.67 9.88
C THR A 179 -20.29 26.59 9.77
N CYS A 180 -19.09 26.03 9.74
CA CYS A 180 -17.84 26.76 9.64
C CYS A 180 -17.51 27.15 8.19
N ASP A 181 -16.97 28.35 7.97
CA ASP A 181 -16.45 28.81 6.67
C ASP A 181 -15.28 27.95 6.16
N ILE A 182 -14.64 27.17 7.04
CA ILE A 182 -13.53 26.28 6.73
C ILE A 182 -14.08 24.86 6.59
N SER A 183 -14.01 24.32 5.37
CA SER A 183 -14.44 22.97 5.07
C SER A 183 -13.82 21.94 6.03
N GLY A 184 -14.68 21.19 6.72
CA GLY A 184 -14.26 20.16 7.66
C GLY A 184 -13.77 20.69 9.01
N ALA A 185 -14.13 21.93 9.39
CA ALA A 185 -13.83 22.50 10.71
C ALA A 185 -15.11 22.90 11.47
N THR A 186 -14.98 23.14 12.77
CA THR A 186 -16.06 23.62 13.66
C THR A 186 -15.51 24.52 14.75
N GLY A 187 -16.35 25.43 15.25
CA GLY A 187 -16.00 26.33 16.35
C GLY A 187 -14.88 27.31 16.03
N VAL A 188 -14.57 27.50 14.74
CA VAL A 188 -13.50 28.38 14.27
C VAL A 188 -13.93 29.18 13.03
N THR A 189 -13.24 30.28 12.74
CA THR A 189 -13.38 31.05 11.48
C THR A 189 -12.04 31.69 11.10
N ILE A 190 -11.91 32.14 9.84
CA ILE A 190 -10.72 32.86 9.35
C ILE A 190 -10.93 34.36 9.59
N LYS A 191 -9.96 35.00 10.25
CA LYS A 191 -9.87 36.46 10.38
C LYS A 191 -8.55 36.98 9.84
N TYR A 192 -8.49 38.29 9.60
CA TYR A 192 -7.27 39.00 9.25
C TYR A 192 -6.82 39.91 10.40
N SER A 193 -5.52 39.98 10.64
CA SER A 193 -4.91 40.99 11.50
C SER A 193 -3.60 41.50 10.89
N LYS A 194 -3.22 42.74 11.20
CA LYS A 194 -1.92 43.29 10.74
C LYS A 194 -0.72 42.49 11.25
N LYS A 195 -0.83 41.85 12.43
CA LYS A 195 0.28 41.11 13.06
C LYS A 195 0.47 39.72 12.47
N TYR A 196 -0.61 39.00 12.17
CA TYR A 196 -0.56 37.58 11.80
C TYR A 196 -1.06 37.30 10.37
N GLY A 197 -1.56 38.30 9.64
CA GLY A 197 -2.24 38.08 8.37
C GLY A 197 -3.53 37.28 8.55
N ARG A 198 -3.83 36.36 7.62
CA ARG A 198 -4.93 35.40 7.75
C ARG A 198 -4.62 34.39 8.85
N HIS A 199 -5.51 34.27 9.82
CA HIS A 199 -5.36 33.38 10.97
C HIS A 199 -6.72 32.82 11.37
N ILE A 200 -6.70 31.71 12.11
CA ILE A 200 -7.91 31.03 12.59
C ILE A 200 -8.20 31.49 14.02
N VAL A 201 -9.45 31.82 14.32
CA VAL A 201 -9.91 32.20 15.67
C VAL A 201 -11.08 31.32 16.09
N ALA A 202 -11.21 31.07 17.39
CA ALA A 202 -12.38 30.37 17.94
C ALA A 202 -13.63 31.25 17.88
N THR A 203 -14.79 30.66 17.57
CA THR A 203 -16.10 31.33 17.56
C THR A 203 -16.94 31.02 18.78
N ARG A 204 -16.47 30.10 19.64
CA ARG A 204 -17.07 29.67 20.90
C ARG A 204 -16.00 29.01 21.78
N ASP A 205 -16.38 28.60 22.98
CA ASP A 205 -15.55 27.78 23.84
C ASP A 205 -15.33 26.38 23.23
N ILE A 206 -14.10 25.88 23.35
CA ILE A 206 -13.64 24.59 22.82
C ILE A 206 -13.10 23.79 23.99
N GLU A 207 -13.77 22.69 24.31
CA GLU A 207 -13.40 21.85 25.44
C GLU A 207 -12.15 20.99 25.15
N PRO A 208 -11.33 20.66 26.17
CA PRO A 208 -10.21 19.74 26.01
C PRO A 208 -10.63 18.40 25.39
N GLY A 209 -9.93 18.00 24.32
CA GLY A 209 -10.21 16.76 23.58
C GLY A 209 -11.24 16.91 22.46
N GLU A 210 -11.84 18.09 22.28
CA GLU A 210 -12.72 18.37 21.15
C GLU A 210 -11.94 18.49 19.82
N ILE A 211 -12.56 18.01 18.74
CA ILE A 211 -11.98 18.06 17.40
C ILE A 211 -12.47 19.31 16.69
N ILE A 212 -11.54 20.21 16.42
CA ILE A 212 -11.81 21.47 15.73
C ILE A 212 -11.80 21.34 14.21
N ALA A 213 -11.06 20.37 13.66
CA ALA A 213 -10.98 20.16 12.21
C ALA A 213 -10.55 18.74 11.85
N THR A 214 -11.08 18.27 10.72
CA THR A 214 -10.61 17.09 10.01
C THR A 214 -10.39 17.45 8.55
N THR A 215 -9.27 17.04 7.99
CA THR A 215 -8.95 17.32 6.59
C THR A 215 -8.46 16.06 5.89
N GLU A 216 -8.92 15.85 4.65
CA GLU A 216 -8.28 14.91 3.76
C GLU A 216 -6.98 15.51 3.24
N ILE A 217 -5.92 14.71 3.23
CA ILE A 217 -4.61 15.21 2.81
C ILE A 217 -4.61 15.41 1.29
N TYR A 218 -4.42 16.66 0.86
CA TYR A 218 -4.39 17.04 -0.54
C TYR A 218 -3.23 16.40 -1.31
N ALA A 219 -1.99 16.54 -0.85
CA ALA A 219 -0.85 15.92 -1.51
C ALA A 219 0.20 15.50 -0.49
N LYS A 220 1.03 14.53 -0.87
CA LYS A 220 2.10 14.00 -0.02
C LYS A 220 3.36 13.78 -0.85
N GLY A 221 4.48 14.34 -0.39
CA GLY A 221 5.80 13.90 -0.81
C GLY A 221 6.17 12.61 -0.08
N ARG A 222 6.87 11.70 -0.76
CA ARG A 222 7.30 10.42 -0.18
C ARG A 222 8.81 10.28 -0.28
N SER A 223 9.44 10.03 0.86
CA SER A 223 10.86 9.66 0.86
C SER A 223 11.03 8.23 0.32
N GLN A 224 12.16 7.99 -0.36
CA GLN A 224 12.46 6.69 -0.97
C GLN A 224 12.49 5.56 0.07
N HIS A 225 13.02 5.83 1.26
CA HIS A 225 13.12 4.86 2.36
C HIS A 225 11.77 4.33 2.89
N LYS A 226 10.66 5.01 2.58
CA LYS A 226 9.33 4.61 3.04
C LYS A 226 8.42 4.12 1.91
N ARG A 227 8.95 3.94 0.69
CA ARG A 227 8.13 3.65 -0.50
C ARG A 227 7.41 2.31 -0.47
N TYR A 228 7.92 1.33 0.29
CA TYR A 228 7.34 0.00 0.41
C TYR A 228 6.66 -0.26 1.76
N ARG A 229 6.67 0.73 2.66
CA ARG A 229 6.08 0.62 4.01
C ARG A 229 4.78 1.40 4.16
N GLU A 230 4.48 2.35 3.27
CA GLU A 230 3.26 3.17 3.40
C GLU A 230 2.63 3.45 2.03
N CYS A 231 1.31 3.56 2.04
CA CYS A 231 0.51 3.85 0.86
C CYS A 231 0.85 5.22 0.27
N ALA A 232 1.12 5.29 -1.04
CA ALA A 232 1.42 6.54 -1.72
C ALA A 232 0.24 7.54 -1.75
N GLN A 233 -1.01 7.06 -1.64
CA GLN A 233 -2.22 7.88 -1.59
C GLN A 233 -2.53 8.36 -0.16
N CYS A 234 -2.77 7.42 0.77
CA CYS A 234 -3.28 7.75 2.10
C CYS A 234 -2.21 7.77 3.19
N ALA A 235 -0.95 7.45 2.91
CA ALA A 235 0.16 7.29 3.87
C ALA A 235 -0.05 6.26 4.99
N LYS A 236 -1.11 5.45 4.92
CA LYS A 236 -1.31 4.33 5.83
C LYS A 236 -0.13 3.37 5.72
N ARG A 237 0.48 3.02 6.86
CA ARG A 237 1.48 1.94 6.94
C ARG A 237 0.86 0.61 6.51
N THR A 238 1.58 -0.14 5.71
CA THR A 238 1.13 -1.44 5.20
C THR A 238 2.31 -2.40 5.07
N MET A 239 2.10 -3.65 5.50
CA MET A 239 3.02 -4.76 5.25
C MET A 239 2.69 -5.51 3.95
N ALA A 240 1.54 -5.21 3.34
CA ALA A 240 1.00 -5.88 2.17
C ALA A 240 0.70 -4.86 1.05
N GLY A 241 1.63 -3.94 0.80
CA GLY A 241 1.50 -2.93 -0.24
C GLY A 241 1.27 -3.53 -1.63
N LEU A 242 0.28 -3.00 -2.34
CA LEU A 242 0.00 -3.27 -3.75
C LEU A 242 0.87 -2.34 -4.62
N PRO A 243 1.81 -2.84 -5.43
CA PRO A 243 2.58 -1.96 -6.29
C PRO A 243 1.73 -1.37 -7.42
N CYS A 244 2.27 -0.35 -8.07
CA CYS A 244 1.79 0.08 -9.38
C CYS A 244 2.04 -1.02 -10.43
N ASP A 245 1.13 -1.10 -11.41
CA ASP A 245 1.21 -2.08 -12.51
C ASP A 245 2.28 -1.68 -13.54
N HIS A 246 2.72 -0.42 -13.55
CA HIS A 246 3.64 0.13 -14.55
C HIS A 246 5.04 0.47 -13.99
N CYS A 247 5.17 0.74 -12.69
CA CYS A 247 6.46 1.08 -12.09
C CYS A 247 6.67 0.41 -10.72
N PRO A 248 7.93 0.20 -10.28
CA PRO A 248 8.26 -0.35 -8.97
C PRO A 248 8.32 0.72 -7.87
N ASN A 249 7.95 1.97 -8.17
CA ASN A 249 8.34 3.13 -7.38
C ASN A 249 7.36 3.47 -6.24
N VAL A 250 6.14 2.94 -6.27
CA VAL A 250 5.09 3.20 -5.28
C VAL A 250 4.32 1.95 -4.95
N VAL A 251 3.72 1.94 -3.75
CA VAL A 251 2.72 0.95 -3.33
C VAL A 251 1.51 1.62 -2.70
N TYR A 252 0.41 0.87 -2.64
CA TYR A 252 -0.89 1.30 -2.13
C TYR A 252 -1.43 0.28 -1.14
N CYS A 253 -2.25 0.73 -0.18
CA CYS A 253 -2.84 -0.19 0.79
C CYS A 253 -4.09 -0.93 0.25
N SER A 254 -4.66 -0.49 -0.87
CA SER A 254 -5.84 -1.08 -1.49
C SER A 254 -5.92 -0.70 -2.98
N PHE A 255 -6.72 -1.45 -3.75
CA PHE A 255 -7.05 -1.10 -5.13
C PHE A 255 -7.68 0.29 -5.22
N THR A 256 -8.61 0.63 -4.32
CA THR A 256 -9.19 1.98 -4.23
C THR A 256 -8.13 3.07 -4.11
N CYS A 257 -7.10 2.89 -3.27
CA CYS A 257 -6.02 3.88 -3.15
C CYS A 257 -5.14 3.94 -4.41
N ARG A 258 -4.89 2.81 -5.06
CA ARG A 258 -4.12 2.75 -6.31
C ARG A 258 -4.86 3.47 -7.43
N ASP A 259 -6.13 3.14 -7.62
CA ASP A 259 -6.94 3.63 -8.73
C ASP A 259 -7.26 5.12 -8.55
N LYS A 260 -7.51 5.57 -7.31
CA LYS A 260 -7.64 7.00 -6.98
C LYS A 260 -6.34 7.77 -7.28
N ALA A 261 -5.19 7.26 -6.84
CA ALA A 261 -3.91 7.88 -7.14
C ALA A 261 -3.62 7.94 -8.64
N TRP A 262 -3.93 6.87 -9.37
CA TRP A 262 -3.77 6.81 -10.83
C TRP A 262 -4.53 7.94 -11.51
N ALA A 263 -5.82 8.07 -11.19
CA ALA A 263 -6.69 9.09 -11.75
C ALA A 263 -6.26 10.53 -11.39
N GLU A 264 -5.80 10.77 -10.16
CA GLU A 264 -5.52 12.13 -9.68
C GLU A 264 -4.15 12.67 -10.08
N TYR A 265 -3.10 11.83 -10.10
CA TYR A 265 -1.73 12.32 -10.36
C TYR A 265 -0.75 11.25 -10.86
N HIS A 266 -0.93 9.98 -10.49
CA HIS A 266 0.12 8.99 -10.68
C HIS A 266 0.23 8.55 -12.14
N GLU A 267 -0.81 8.61 -12.96
CA GLU A 267 -0.68 8.33 -14.41
C GLU A 267 0.41 9.21 -15.05
N THR A 268 0.37 10.52 -14.75
CA THR A 268 1.35 11.50 -15.25
C THR A 268 2.70 11.39 -14.55
N GLU A 269 2.70 11.09 -13.25
CA GLU A 269 3.93 10.96 -12.43
C GLU A 269 4.71 9.67 -12.73
N CYS A 270 4.01 8.58 -13.07
CA CYS A 270 4.56 7.22 -13.19
C CYS A 270 5.82 7.13 -14.07
N PRO A 271 5.85 7.66 -15.31
CA PRO A 271 7.02 7.54 -16.18
C PRO A 271 8.24 8.33 -15.70
N ILE A 272 8.05 9.38 -14.90
CA ILE A 272 9.14 10.27 -14.48
C ILE A 272 9.62 10.00 -13.05
N LEU A 273 8.80 9.34 -12.21
CA LEU A 273 9.09 9.17 -10.79
C LEU A 273 10.41 8.42 -10.53
N GLY A 274 10.74 7.44 -11.37
CA GLY A 274 12.02 6.73 -11.29
C GLY A 274 13.21 7.65 -11.50
N ILE A 275 13.13 8.52 -12.52
CA ILE A 275 14.17 9.50 -12.86
C ILE A 275 14.34 10.50 -11.71
N LEU A 276 13.23 11.01 -11.17
CA LEU A 276 13.26 11.95 -10.04
C LEU A 276 13.92 11.31 -8.80
N TYR A 277 13.75 10.01 -8.59
CA TYR A 277 14.43 9.29 -7.53
C TYR A 277 15.92 9.04 -7.80
N ASP A 278 16.31 8.75 -9.04
CA ASP A 278 17.72 8.59 -9.41
C ASP A 278 18.49 9.91 -9.33
N LEU A 279 17.81 11.04 -9.58
CA LEU A 279 18.33 12.39 -9.40
C LEU A 279 18.31 12.89 -7.95
N GLU A 280 17.89 12.06 -7.00
CA GLU A 280 17.80 12.40 -5.58
C GLU A 280 16.99 13.67 -5.30
N ILE A 281 15.95 13.93 -6.12
CA ILE A 281 15.12 15.12 -6.00
C ILE A 281 14.49 15.20 -4.59
N PRO A 282 14.58 16.36 -3.91
CA PRO A 282 14.03 16.51 -2.57
C PRO A 282 12.55 16.17 -2.49
N THR A 283 12.13 15.60 -1.36
CA THR A 283 10.72 15.22 -1.13
C THR A 283 9.77 16.43 -1.21
N SER A 284 10.25 17.64 -0.87
CA SER A 284 9.49 18.89 -1.03
C SER A 284 9.20 19.20 -2.51
N THR A 285 10.15 18.98 -3.40
CA THR A 285 9.96 19.14 -4.85
C THR A 285 8.98 18.12 -5.39
N LEU A 286 9.07 16.86 -4.95
CA LEU A 286 8.09 15.82 -5.31
C LEU A 286 6.67 16.20 -4.85
N LEU A 287 6.54 16.78 -3.65
CA LEU A 287 5.28 17.30 -3.16
C LEU A 287 4.77 18.44 -4.05
N GLY A 288 5.63 19.39 -4.42
CA GLY A 288 5.27 20.49 -5.33
C GLY A 288 4.78 20.01 -6.70
N ILE A 289 5.45 19.02 -7.29
CA ILE A 289 5.02 18.37 -8.54
C ILE A 289 3.61 17.77 -8.34
N ARG A 290 3.41 17.01 -7.26
CA ARG A 290 2.12 16.36 -7.01
C ARG A 290 0.98 17.34 -6.76
N VAL A 291 1.23 18.41 -5.98
CA VAL A 291 0.26 19.51 -5.78
C VAL A 291 -0.12 20.11 -7.14
N THR A 292 0.87 20.38 -7.99
CA THR A 292 0.65 20.94 -9.33
C THR A 292 -0.17 20.00 -10.22
N LEU A 293 0.15 18.71 -10.25
CA LEU A 293 -0.58 17.72 -11.04
C LEU A 293 -2.04 17.59 -10.59
N ARG A 294 -2.29 17.55 -9.27
CA ARG A 294 -3.64 17.53 -8.72
C ARG A 294 -4.43 18.79 -9.07
N ALA A 295 -3.82 19.96 -8.90
CA ALA A 295 -4.47 21.23 -9.22
C ALA A 295 -4.81 21.32 -10.72
N LEU A 296 -3.91 20.83 -11.59
CA LEU A 296 -4.17 20.74 -13.03
C LEU A 296 -5.32 19.79 -13.36
N HIS A 297 -5.40 18.64 -12.68
CA HIS A 297 -6.48 17.67 -12.84
C HIS A 297 -7.83 18.28 -12.42
N GLU A 298 -7.89 18.86 -11.22
CA GLU A 298 -9.08 19.53 -10.67
C GLU A 298 -9.54 20.70 -11.55
N ALA A 299 -8.60 21.38 -12.21
CA ALA A 299 -8.86 22.47 -13.12
C ALA A 299 -9.37 22.08 -14.52
N GLY A 300 -9.25 20.81 -14.89
CA GLY A 300 -9.42 20.39 -16.29
C GLY A 300 -8.34 20.93 -17.24
N GLY A 301 -7.15 21.26 -16.71
CA GLY A 301 -5.98 21.69 -17.49
C GLY A 301 -5.45 23.09 -17.18
N VAL A 302 -4.41 23.49 -17.92
CA VAL A 302 -3.64 24.72 -17.65
C VAL A 302 -4.49 25.99 -17.73
N PHE A 303 -5.40 26.06 -18.71
CA PHE A 303 -6.29 27.21 -18.86
C PHE A 303 -7.24 27.34 -17.66
N GLY A 304 -7.89 26.25 -17.25
CA GLY A 304 -8.74 26.23 -16.07
C GLY A 304 -7.98 26.60 -14.80
N LEU A 305 -6.73 26.15 -14.67
CA LEU A 305 -5.92 26.46 -13.50
C LEU A 305 -5.58 27.95 -13.45
N ARG A 306 -5.23 28.55 -14.60
CA ARG A 306 -5.03 30.01 -14.71
C ARG A 306 -6.29 30.79 -14.34
N MET A 307 -7.46 30.32 -14.75
CA MET A 307 -8.72 30.98 -14.40
C MET A 307 -9.02 30.87 -12.90
N MET A 308 -8.79 29.71 -12.29
CA MET A 308 -8.94 29.54 -10.84
C MET A 308 -7.99 30.45 -10.05
N LEU A 309 -6.72 30.56 -10.46
CA LEU A 309 -5.76 31.44 -9.82
C LEU A 309 -6.19 32.91 -9.92
N LYS A 310 -6.60 33.39 -11.10
CA LYS A 310 -7.11 34.77 -11.26
C LYS A 310 -8.31 35.06 -10.37
N LYS A 311 -9.23 34.10 -10.21
CA LYS A 311 -10.40 34.22 -9.33
C LYS A 311 -10.02 34.30 -7.85
N LEU A 312 -8.98 33.57 -7.45
CA LEU A 312 -8.46 33.64 -6.08
C LEU A 312 -7.80 35.00 -5.81
N ASP A 313 -6.96 35.47 -6.75
CA ASP A 313 -6.28 36.75 -6.64
C ASP A 313 -7.26 37.95 -6.63
N SER A 314 -8.40 37.83 -7.31
CA SER A 314 -9.45 38.86 -7.27
C SER A 314 -10.25 38.88 -5.96
N ASN A 315 -10.16 37.82 -5.14
CA ASN A 315 -10.91 37.66 -3.89
C ASN A 315 -10.01 37.85 -2.64
N SER A 316 -8.72 38.11 -2.83
CA SER A 316 -7.71 38.31 -1.78
C SER A 316 -7.29 39.76 -1.66
#